data_AF-A0A319E2E5-F1
#
_entry.id   AF-A0A319E2E5-F1
#
_cell.length_a   1.000
_cell.length_b   1.000
_cell.length_c   1.000
_cell.angle_alpha   90.00
_cell.angle_beta   90.00
_cell.angle_gamma   90.00
#
_symmetry.space_group_name_H-M   'P 1'
#
loop_
_entity.id
_entity.type
_entity.pdbx_description
1 polymer ?
#
loop_
_entity_poly.entity_id
_entity_poly.type
_entity_poly.pdbx_seq_one_letter_code
_entity_poly.pdbx_strand_id
1 'polypeptide(L)'
;MPIENLEPWTEFNYQNLMPLFGPDLSRQVDLDNPTPQCEASMFSQLYDEQTLGHLFASSIMIPVSCALPEELFFSSGGITWETDECFPDWSSGNQYRKQEYKDSEGDTKAKARPKAIVLGDTKYQWSHEEAIGMVRSHRHGYEHNRPDIVRPLEQIQFYCATYTCRYGFLITDKGLLVLEAFQETETQRSPRP
;
A
#
# COMPACT_ATOMS: atom_id res chain seq x y z
N MET A 1 16.64 3.74 1.77
CA MET A 1 17.15 3.95 3.14
C MET A 1 16.88 2.66 3.88
N PRO A 2 17.75 2.21 4.80
CA PRO A 2 17.45 1.04 5.60
C PRO A 2 16.22 1.31 6.47
N ILE A 3 15.49 0.24 6.77
CA ILE A 3 14.40 0.26 7.72
C ILE A 3 14.98 -0.01 9.10
N GLU A 4 14.49 0.74 10.07
CA GLU A 4 14.89 0.64 11.47
C GLU A 4 13.64 0.45 12.34
N ASN A 5 13.83 -0.11 13.53
CA ASN A 5 12.81 -0.17 14.60
C ASN A 5 11.45 -0.74 14.19
N LEU A 6 11.45 -1.86 13.44
CA LEU A 6 10.21 -2.52 13.05
C LEU A 6 9.59 -3.25 14.24
N GLU A 7 8.39 -2.81 14.63
CA GLU A 7 7.61 -3.34 15.75
C GLU A 7 6.22 -3.79 15.29
N PRO A 8 5.63 -4.83 15.92
CA PRO A 8 4.26 -5.24 15.63
C PRO A 8 3.24 -4.13 15.97
N TRP A 9 2.34 -3.82 15.04
CA TRP A 9 1.23 -2.91 15.30
C TRP A 9 0.08 -3.65 16.00
N THR A 10 0.13 -3.71 17.32
CA THR A 10 -0.77 -4.57 18.11
C THR A 10 -2.24 -4.18 18.04
N GLU A 11 -2.53 -2.91 17.80
CA GLU A 11 -3.86 -2.35 17.71
C GLU A 11 -4.52 -2.64 16.36
N PHE A 12 -3.73 -2.83 15.30
CA PHE A 12 -4.21 -3.14 13.96
C PHE A 12 -4.48 -4.65 13.84
N ASN A 13 -5.61 -5.09 14.40
CA ASN A 13 -6.05 -6.47 14.34
C ASN A 13 -7.55 -6.58 14.09
N TYR A 14 -8.01 -7.75 13.63
CA TYR A 14 -9.40 -8.00 13.28
C TYR A 14 -10.39 -7.67 14.42
N GLN A 15 -10.05 -8.01 15.66
CA GLN A 15 -10.93 -7.80 16.81
C GLN A 15 -11.16 -6.30 17.08
N ASN A 16 -10.15 -5.47 16.84
CA ASN A 16 -10.24 -4.02 17.00
C ASN A 16 -10.87 -3.33 15.78
N LEU A 17 -10.64 -3.84 14.57
CA LEU A 17 -11.12 -3.22 13.33
C LEU A 17 -12.61 -3.48 13.09
N MET A 18 -13.10 -4.70 13.36
CA MET A 18 -14.49 -5.06 13.03
C MET A 18 -15.56 -4.28 13.79
N PRO A 19 -15.42 -3.92 15.07
CA PRO A 19 -16.39 -3.05 15.73
C PRO A 19 -16.50 -1.65 15.10
N LEU A 20 -15.42 -1.17 14.46
CA LEU A 20 -15.36 0.17 13.85
C LEU A 20 -15.88 0.17 12.41
N PHE A 21 -15.45 -0.81 11.62
CA PHE A 21 -15.68 -0.84 10.16
C PHE A 21 -16.61 -1.97 9.70
N GLY A 22 -16.91 -2.93 10.58
CA GLY A 22 -17.76 -4.08 10.28
C GLY A 22 -19.14 -3.71 9.73
N PRO A 23 -19.86 -2.71 10.29
CA PRO A 23 -21.14 -2.28 9.73
C PRO A 23 -21.03 -1.87 8.26
N ASP A 24 -20.05 -1.03 7.91
CA ASP A 24 -19.85 -0.56 6.54
C ASP A 24 -19.41 -1.69 5.59
N LEU A 25 -18.52 -2.57 6.06
CA LEU A 25 -18.03 -3.73 5.30
C LEU A 25 -19.08 -4.83 5.14
N SER A 26 -20.08 -4.90 6.02
CA SER A 26 -21.19 -5.85 5.95
C SER A 26 -22.33 -5.38 5.04
N ARG A 27 -22.25 -4.13 4.53
CA ARG A 27 -23.23 -3.60 3.58
C ARG A 27 -23.25 -4.49 2.35
N GLN A 28 -24.43 -5.01 2.00
CA GLN A 28 -24.58 -5.78 0.79
C GLN A 28 -24.32 -4.87 -0.42
N VAL A 29 -23.30 -5.22 -1.19
CA VAL A 29 -23.04 -4.64 -2.50
C VAL A 29 -23.55 -5.61 -3.54
N ASP A 30 -24.40 -5.13 -4.44
CA ASP A 30 -24.96 -5.94 -5.51
C ASP A 30 -23.92 -6.12 -6.63
N LEU A 31 -22.95 -7.01 -6.37
CA LEU A 31 -21.93 -7.42 -7.33
C LEU A 31 -22.11 -8.91 -7.60
N ASP A 32 -22.09 -9.26 -8.89
CA ASP A 32 -21.97 -10.65 -9.29
C ASP A 32 -20.71 -11.25 -8.66
N ASN A 33 -20.84 -12.43 -8.06
CA ASN A 33 -19.69 -13.16 -7.53
C ASN A 33 -18.70 -13.42 -8.68
N PRO A 34 -17.48 -12.85 -8.66
CA PRO A 34 -16.52 -13.00 -9.75
C PRO A 34 -15.81 -14.36 -9.73
N THR A 35 -15.99 -15.18 -8.68
CA THR A 35 -15.28 -16.46 -8.51
C THR A 35 -15.44 -17.40 -9.72
N PRO A 36 -16.65 -17.67 -10.25
CA PRO A 36 -16.78 -18.57 -11.40
C PRO A 36 -16.01 -18.11 -12.64
N GLN A 37 -15.99 -16.80 -12.90
CA GLN A 37 -15.26 -16.20 -14.02
C GLN A 37 -13.74 -16.26 -13.78
N CYS A 38 -13.30 -16.03 -12.53
CA CYS A 38 -11.89 -16.15 -12.16
C CYS A 38 -11.39 -17.59 -12.32
N GLU A 39 -12.17 -18.58 -11.86
CA GLU A 39 -11.85 -20.01 -12.02
C GLU A 39 -11.82 -20.41 -13.50
N ALA A 40 -12.83 -20.02 -14.27
CA ALA A 40 -12.88 -20.30 -15.71
C ALA A 40 -11.73 -19.63 -16.50
N SER A 41 -11.23 -18.50 -16.00
CA SER A 41 -10.08 -17.76 -16.57
C SER A 41 -8.74 -18.20 -16.00
N MET A 42 -8.70 -19.28 -15.21
CA MET A 42 -7.48 -19.84 -14.60
C MET A 42 -6.78 -18.92 -13.58
N PHE A 43 -7.45 -17.88 -13.08
CA PHE A 43 -6.93 -17.02 -12.00
C PHE A 43 -6.87 -17.72 -10.63
N SER A 44 -7.35 -18.96 -10.53
CA SER A 44 -7.21 -19.80 -9.34
C SER A 44 -5.79 -20.37 -9.17
N GLN A 45 -4.92 -20.25 -10.18
CA GLN A 45 -3.54 -20.74 -10.14
C GLN A 45 -2.58 -19.54 -10.09
N LEU A 46 -1.97 -19.29 -8.93
CA LEU A 46 -1.04 -18.19 -8.75
C LEU A 46 0.36 -18.61 -9.20
N TYR A 47 0.86 -18.00 -10.27
CA TYR A 47 2.20 -18.25 -10.80
C TYR A 47 3.16 -17.08 -10.63
N ASP A 48 2.62 -15.87 -10.48
CA ASP A 48 3.38 -14.64 -10.38
C ASP A 48 2.59 -13.56 -9.62
N GLU A 49 3.29 -12.45 -9.39
CA GLU A 49 2.77 -11.24 -8.75
C GLU A 49 1.59 -10.64 -9.53
N GLN A 50 1.64 -10.69 -10.86
CA GLN A 50 0.61 -10.14 -11.73
C GLN A 50 -0.72 -10.88 -11.57
N THR A 51 -0.68 -12.21 -11.53
CA THR A 51 -1.85 -13.06 -11.35
C THR A 51 -2.46 -12.87 -9.96
N LEU A 52 -1.62 -12.75 -8.92
CA LEU A 52 -2.08 -12.38 -7.58
C LEU A 52 -2.75 -11.01 -7.57
N GLY A 53 -2.18 -10.03 -8.28
CA GLY A 53 -2.77 -8.69 -8.44
C GLY A 53 -4.13 -8.72 -9.15
N HIS A 54 -4.28 -9.50 -10.22
CA HIS A 54 -5.56 -9.67 -10.91
C HIS A 54 -6.63 -10.34 -10.03
N LEU A 55 -6.26 -11.39 -9.28
CA LEU A 55 -7.17 -12.04 -8.35
C LEU A 55 -7.59 -11.08 -7.24
N PHE A 56 -6.64 -10.33 -6.66
CA PHE A 56 -6.93 -9.33 -5.64
C PHE A 56 -7.84 -8.22 -6.16
N ALA A 57 -7.57 -7.70 -7.35
CA ALA A 57 -8.36 -6.66 -7.98
C ALA A 57 -9.83 -7.10 -8.16
N SER A 58 -10.04 -8.30 -8.67
CA SER A 58 -11.37 -8.84 -8.96
C SER A 58 -12.14 -9.25 -7.70
N SER A 59 -11.48 -9.92 -6.74
CA SER A 59 -12.15 -10.53 -5.59
C SER A 59 -12.23 -9.63 -4.34
N ILE A 60 -11.36 -8.61 -4.23
CA ILE A 60 -11.29 -7.75 -3.03
C ILE A 60 -11.44 -6.28 -3.41
N MET A 61 -10.60 -5.76 -4.30
CA MET A 61 -10.57 -4.32 -4.59
C MET A 61 -11.90 -3.81 -5.13
N ILE A 62 -12.48 -4.47 -6.15
CA ILE A 62 -13.76 -4.06 -6.73
C ILE A 62 -14.88 -4.11 -5.66
N PRO A 63 -15.10 -5.23 -4.94
CA PRO A 63 -16.10 -5.27 -3.87
C PRO A 63 -15.92 -4.22 -2.79
N VAL A 64 -14.70 -4.06 -2.27
CA VAL A 64 -14.42 -3.07 -1.22
C VAL A 64 -14.69 -1.67 -1.74
N SER A 65 -14.23 -1.31 -2.94
CA SER A 65 -14.45 0.02 -3.51
C SER A 65 -15.92 0.34 -3.77
N CYS A 66 -16.74 -0.64 -4.12
CA CYS A 66 -18.18 -0.46 -4.22
C CYS A 66 -18.87 -0.36 -2.84
N ALA A 67 -18.28 -0.96 -1.79
CA ALA A 67 -18.80 -0.90 -0.43
C ALA A 67 -18.49 0.43 0.26
N LEU A 68 -17.35 1.05 -0.05
CA LEU A 68 -16.89 2.32 0.53
C LEU A 68 -17.89 3.47 0.29
N PRO A 69 -17.89 4.50 1.17
CA PRO A 69 -18.52 5.78 0.92
C PRO A 69 -18.09 6.38 -0.43
N GLU A 70 -18.97 7.12 -1.10
CA GLU A 70 -18.76 7.64 -2.45
C GLU A 70 -17.45 8.43 -2.59
N GLU A 71 -17.07 9.19 -1.57
CA GLU A 71 -15.86 10.00 -1.58
C GLU A 71 -14.57 9.20 -1.44
N LEU A 72 -14.63 7.96 -0.95
CA LEU A 72 -13.47 7.12 -0.72
C LEU A 72 -13.24 6.17 -1.88
N PHE A 73 -11.97 5.87 -2.17
CA PHE A 73 -11.62 4.91 -3.21
C PHE A 73 -10.51 3.97 -2.73
N PHE A 74 -10.51 2.77 -3.31
CA PHE A 74 -9.38 1.86 -3.32
C PHE A 74 -9.15 1.34 -4.75
N SER A 75 -7.99 1.61 -5.34
CA SER A 75 -7.77 1.34 -6.76
C SER A 75 -6.29 1.16 -7.11
N SER A 76 -5.99 1.10 -8.40
CA SER A 76 -4.63 1.14 -8.93
C SER A 76 -3.90 2.40 -8.44
N GLY A 77 -2.61 2.28 -8.12
CA GLY A 77 -1.77 3.42 -7.76
C GLY A 77 -1.62 4.47 -8.87
N GLY A 78 -1.92 4.10 -10.12
CA GLY A 78 -1.95 5.01 -11.28
C GLY A 78 -2.83 6.24 -11.08
N ILE A 79 -3.92 6.11 -10.33
CA ILE A 79 -4.86 7.22 -10.14
C ILE A 79 -4.29 8.31 -9.22
N THR A 80 -3.31 7.98 -8.37
CA THR A 80 -2.71 8.92 -7.41
C THR A 80 -1.29 9.33 -7.73
N TRP A 81 -0.71 9.02 -8.91
CA TRP A 81 0.71 9.38 -9.14
C TRP A 81 0.99 10.87 -8.91
N GLU A 82 1.97 11.13 -8.04
CA GLU A 82 2.44 12.48 -7.69
C GLU A 82 3.81 12.77 -8.31
N THR A 83 4.55 11.73 -8.70
CA THR A 83 5.92 11.73 -9.21
C THR A 83 6.12 10.64 -10.29
N ASP A 84 7.13 10.82 -11.14
CA ASP A 84 7.57 9.84 -12.15
C ASP A 84 8.64 8.87 -11.63
N GLU A 85 8.94 8.92 -10.32
CA GLU A 85 9.97 8.09 -9.69
C GLU A 85 9.38 6.96 -8.83
N CYS A 86 8.06 6.97 -8.58
CA CYS A 86 7.45 6.15 -7.54
C CYS A 86 6.06 5.65 -7.95
N PHE A 87 6.00 4.34 -8.25
CA PHE A 87 4.85 3.68 -8.86
C PHE A 87 4.33 2.55 -7.96
N PRO A 88 3.42 2.85 -7.03
CA PRO A 88 2.70 1.82 -6.28
C PRO A 88 1.70 1.09 -7.18
N ASP A 89 1.51 -0.21 -6.93
CA ASP A 89 0.46 -0.99 -7.60
C ASP A 89 -0.93 -0.51 -7.18
N TRP A 90 -1.06 -0.11 -5.91
CA TRP A 90 -2.33 0.19 -5.28
C TRP A 90 -2.32 1.53 -4.55
N SER A 91 -3.48 2.19 -4.50
CA SER A 91 -3.70 3.41 -3.74
C SER A 91 -5.10 3.46 -3.15
N SER A 92 -5.23 4.15 -2.02
CA SER A 92 -6.53 4.56 -1.48
C SER A 92 -6.49 6.00 -1.00
N GLY A 93 -7.66 6.63 -0.98
CA GLY A 93 -7.78 8.03 -0.61
C GLY A 93 -9.19 8.56 -0.71
N ASN A 94 -9.30 9.88 -0.76
CA ASN A 94 -10.55 10.60 -0.97
C ASN A 94 -10.51 11.29 -2.34
N GLN A 95 -11.48 10.99 -3.22
CA GLN A 95 -11.48 11.47 -4.60
C GLN A 95 -11.62 13.00 -4.74
N TYR A 96 -12.15 13.66 -3.72
CA TYR A 96 -12.29 15.12 -3.65
C TYR A 96 -11.04 15.82 -3.12
N ARG A 97 -10.15 15.09 -2.41
CA ARG A 97 -8.88 15.63 -1.95
C ARG A 97 -7.86 15.56 -3.08
N LYS A 98 -7.73 16.65 -3.84
CA LYS A 98 -6.78 16.74 -4.96
C LYS A 98 -5.34 16.96 -4.49
N GLN A 99 -4.39 16.51 -5.30
CA GLN A 99 -2.98 16.83 -5.10
C GLN A 99 -2.76 18.33 -5.36
N GLU A 100 -1.81 18.92 -4.66
CA GLU A 100 -1.46 20.33 -4.77
C GLU A 100 -0.02 20.48 -5.28
N TYR A 101 0.23 21.52 -6.10
CA TYR A 101 1.57 21.91 -6.51
C TYR A 101 1.69 23.43 -6.51
N LYS A 102 2.93 23.91 -6.44
CA LYS A 102 3.28 25.33 -6.60
C LYS A 102 3.60 25.60 -8.07
N ASP A 103 2.93 26.55 -8.68
CA ASP A 103 3.28 26.99 -10.03
C ASP A 103 4.50 27.92 -10.03
N SER A 104 4.87 28.42 -11.21
CA SER A 104 6.02 29.32 -11.39
C SER A 104 5.88 30.65 -10.64
N GLU A 105 4.67 31.03 -10.24
CA GLU A 105 4.37 32.27 -9.51
C GLU A 105 4.27 32.02 -7.99
N GLY A 106 4.36 30.77 -7.55
CA GLY A 106 4.26 30.38 -6.15
C GLY A 106 2.81 30.15 -5.66
N ASP A 107 1.84 30.19 -6.57
CA ASP A 107 0.45 29.90 -6.27
C ASP A 107 0.23 28.40 -6.08
N THR A 108 -0.60 28.02 -5.12
CA THR A 108 -1.05 26.63 -4.97
C THR A 108 -2.12 26.33 -6.01
N LYS A 109 -1.88 25.32 -6.86
CA LYS A 109 -2.85 24.80 -7.83
C LYS A 109 -3.14 23.33 -7.55
N ALA A 110 -4.36 22.90 -7.86
CA ALA A 110 -4.77 21.51 -7.73
C ALA A 110 -4.51 20.74 -9.04
N LYS A 111 -3.96 19.52 -8.94
CA LYS A 111 -3.90 18.56 -10.05
C LYS A 111 -5.26 17.86 -10.21
N ALA A 112 -5.49 17.24 -11.37
CA ALA A 112 -6.71 16.45 -11.62
C ALA A 112 -6.80 15.18 -10.73
N ARG A 113 -5.65 14.65 -10.33
CA ARG A 113 -5.53 13.39 -9.59
C ARG A 113 -5.76 13.59 -8.08
N PRO A 114 -6.44 12.65 -7.40
CA PRO A 114 -6.55 12.66 -5.95
C PRO A 114 -5.21 12.40 -5.27
N LYS A 115 -5.06 12.92 -4.05
CA LYS A 115 -3.91 12.67 -3.18
C LYS A 115 -4.03 11.29 -2.54
N ALA A 116 -2.95 10.52 -2.57
CA ALA A 116 -2.91 9.24 -1.88
C ALA A 116 -2.94 9.43 -0.35
N ILE A 117 -3.70 8.59 0.35
CA ILE A 117 -3.69 8.50 1.81
C ILE A 117 -2.95 7.23 2.24
N VAL A 118 -3.13 6.14 1.50
CA VAL A 118 -2.42 4.87 1.71
C VAL A 118 -1.98 4.32 0.35
N LEU A 119 -0.81 3.70 0.31
CA LEU A 119 -0.22 3.11 -0.90
C LEU A 119 0.21 1.67 -0.63
N GLY A 120 0.22 0.84 -1.65
CA GLY A 120 0.68 -0.52 -1.47
C GLY A 120 1.11 -1.23 -2.73
N ASP A 121 1.61 -2.43 -2.51
CA ASP A 121 2.21 -3.27 -3.54
C ASP A 121 1.81 -4.74 -3.34
N THR A 122 1.81 -5.53 -4.41
CA THR A 122 1.58 -6.97 -4.35
C THR A 122 2.91 -7.70 -4.32
N LYS A 123 3.04 -8.79 -3.56
CA LYS A 123 4.26 -9.60 -3.48
C LYS A 123 3.94 -11.09 -3.40
N TYR A 124 4.33 -11.84 -4.41
CA TYR A 124 4.08 -13.28 -4.50
C TYR A 124 5.26 -14.10 -3.98
N GLN A 125 5.00 -15.11 -3.13
CA GLN A 125 6.02 -16.00 -2.54
C GLN A 125 7.11 -15.28 -1.75
N TRP A 126 6.79 -14.09 -1.22
CA TRP A 126 7.70 -13.32 -0.38
C TRP A 126 7.46 -13.65 1.10
N SER A 127 8.51 -14.05 1.82
CA SER A 127 8.42 -14.27 3.27
C SER A 127 8.58 -12.95 4.02
N HIS A 128 7.45 -12.41 4.48
CA HIS A 128 7.44 -11.22 5.32
C HIS A 128 8.06 -11.47 6.70
N GLU A 129 7.94 -12.68 7.25
CA GLU A 129 8.53 -13.03 8.54
C GLU A 129 10.07 -13.04 8.47
N GLU A 130 10.65 -13.57 7.40
CA GLU A 130 12.10 -13.53 7.17
C GLU A 130 12.58 -12.10 6.98
N ALA A 131 11.85 -11.28 6.22
CA ALA A 131 12.17 -9.86 6.02
C ALA A 131 12.16 -9.09 7.35
N ILE A 132 11.11 -9.27 8.16
CA ILE A 132 10.97 -8.68 9.49
C ILE A 132 12.09 -9.17 10.42
N GLY A 133 12.39 -10.48 10.40
CA GLY A 133 13.47 -11.08 11.17
C GLY A 133 14.83 -10.51 10.81
N MET A 134 15.08 -10.27 9.52
CA MET A 134 16.30 -9.64 9.01
C MET A 134 16.47 -8.22 9.55
N VAL A 135 15.43 -7.39 9.44
CA VAL A 135 15.44 -6.01 9.94
C VAL A 135 15.68 -5.99 11.46
N ARG A 136 14.94 -6.82 12.22
CA ARG A 136 15.02 -6.84 13.69
C ARG A 136 16.32 -7.41 14.23
N SER A 137 16.98 -8.31 13.49
CA SER A 137 18.27 -8.91 13.89
C SER A 137 19.47 -7.99 13.62
N HIS A 138 19.33 -7.01 12.72
CA HIS A 138 20.41 -6.09 12.32
C HIS A 138 20.15 -4.67 12.84
N ARG A 139 20.25 -4.47 14.15
CA ARG A 139 20.03 -3.16 14.81
C ARG A 139 20.92 -2.01 14.30
N HIS A 140 22.06 -2.33 13.67
CA HIS A 140 22.97 -1.35 13.08
C HIS A 140 22.85 -1.27 11.55
N GLY A 141 21.70 -1.69 11.03
CA GLY A 141 21.40 -1.70 9.61
C GLY A 141 21.93 -2.95 8.89
N TYR A 142 21.28 -3.27 7.77
CA TYR A 142 21.63 -4.35 6.85
C TYR A 142 22.19 -3.80 5.52
N GLU A 143 22.63 -2.53 5.52
CA GLU A 143 22.99 -1.77 4.32
C GLU A 143 24.14 -2.35 3.50
N HIS A 144 25.02 -3.13 4.13
CA HIS A 144 26.22 -3.68 3.48
C HIS A 144 25.89 -4.95 2.69
N ASN A 145 24.86 -5.70 3.13
CA ASN A 145 24.45 -6.94 2.50
C ASN A 145 23.17 -6.76 1.65
N ARG A 146 22.42 -5.66 1.85
CA ARG A 146 21.12 -5.31 1.20
C ARG A 146 20.36 -6.54 0.69
N PRO A 147 19.97 -7.46 1.58
CA PRO A 147 19.38 -8.70 1.15
C PRO A 147 18.06 -8.41 0.44
N ASP A 148 17.84 -8.99 -0.74
CA ASP A 148 16.67 -8.67 -1.57
C ASP A 148 15.33 -8.90 -0.84
N ILE A 149 15.33 -9.77 0.17
CA ILE A 149 14.17 -10.07 1.02
C ILE A 149 13.58 -8.83 1.73
N VAL A 150 14.36 -7.77 1.98
CA VAL A 150 13.87 -6.56 2.65
C VAL A 150 13.31 -5.51 1.69
N ARG A 151 13.57 -5.64 0.38
CA ARG A 151 13.19 -4.63 -0.62
C ARG A 151 11.71 -4.26 -0.58
N PRO A 152 10.75 -5.20 -0.41
CA PRO A 152 9.35 -4.82 -0.36
C PRO A 152 9.02 -3.89 0.81
N LEU A 153 9.67 -4.06 1.96
CA LEU A 153 9.51 -3.15 3.09
C LEU A 153 10.13 -1.78 2.77
N GLU A 154 11.33 -1.75 2.16
CA GLU A 154 12.01 -0.49 1.78
C GLU A 154 11.21 0.30 0.75
N GLN A 155 10.52 -0.42 -0.14
CA GLN A 155 9.65 0.15 -1.15
C GLN A 155 8.44 0.85 -0.51
N ILE A 156 7.81 0.24 0.50
CA ILE A 156 6.75 0.92 1.26
C ILE A 156 7.28 2.15 2.01
N GLN A 157 8.47 2.07 2.63
CA GLN A 157 9.09 3.25 3.25
C GLN A 157 9.31 4.36 2.22
N PHE A 158 9.78 4.02 1.02
CA PHE A 158 9.98 4.97 -0.07
C PHE A 158 8.66 5.61 -0.51
N TYR A 159 7.57 4.84 -0.58
CA TYR A 159 6.23 5.34 -0.89
C TYR A 159 5.78 6.36 0.16
N CYS A 160 5.83 5.98 1.44
CA CYS A 160 5.47 6.84 2.57
C CYS A 160 6.26 8.16 2.57
N ALA A 161 7.57 8.09 2.34
CA ALA A 161 8.43 9.28 2.30
C ALA A 161 8.12 10.18 1.09
N THR A 162 7.90 9.59 -0.08
CA THR A 162 7.69 10.32 -1.34
C THR A 162 6.32 10.99 -1.40
N TYR A 163 5.28 10.24 -1.03
CA TYR A 163 3.89 10.70 -1.08
C TYR A 163 3.43 11.41 0.20
N THR A 164 4.31 11.56 1.19
CA THR A 164 4.00 12.14 2.50
C THR A 164 2.82 11.43 3.18
N CYS A 165 2.73 10.11 3.02
CA CYS A 165 1.70 9.28 3.66
C CYS A 165 2.30 8.46 4.80
N ARG A 166 1.50 8.25 5.85
CA ARG A 166 1.92 7.52 7.05
C ARG A 166 1.73 6.01 6.93
N TYR A 167 0.83 5.57 6.06
CA TYR A 167 0.45 4.17 5.97
C TYR A 167 0.79 3.63 4.60
N GLY A 168 1.27 2.39 4.59
CA GLY A 168 1.35 1.58 3.39
C GLY A 168 1.06 0.12 3.67
N PHE A 169 0.93 -0.69 2.64
CA PHE A 169 0.61 -2.12 2.79
C PHE A 169 1.23 -2.98 1.70
N LEU A 170 1.38 -4.26 2.02
CA LEU A 170 1.81 -5.31 1.09
C LEU A 170 0.74 -6.40 1.07
N ILE A 171 0.26 -6.73 -0.13
CA ILE A 171 -0.63 -7.87 -0.37
C ILE A 171 0.25 -9.05 -0.75
N THR A 172 0.10 -10.16 -0.03
CA THR A 172 0.86 -11.39 -0.27
C THR A 172 -0.08 -12.56 -0.53
N ASP A 173 0.46 -13.69 -1.01
CA ASP A 173 -0.27 -14.96 -1.09
C ASP A 173 -0.65 -15.54 0.28
N LYS A 174 -0.13 -14.97 1.37
CA LYS A 174 -0.47 -15.35 2.76
C LYS A 174 -1.46 -14.40 3.43
N GLY A 175 -1.57 -13.17 2.96
CA GLY A 175 -2.44 -12.16 3.55
C GLY A 175 -1.94 -10.73 3.36
N LEU A 176 -2.49 -9.83 4.18
CA LEU A 176 -2.21 -8.40 4.16
C LEU A 176 -1.24 -8.02 5.28
N LEU A 177 -0.14 -7.36 4.92
CA LEU A 177 0.77 -6.71 5.87
C LEU A 177 0.55 -5.20 5.79
N VAL A 178 0.14 -4.57 6.89
CA VAL A 178 -0.02 -3.12 6.97
C VAL A 178 1.12 -2.52 7.78
N LEU A 179 1.68 -1.45 7.26
CA LEU A 179 2.86 -0.77 7.79
C LEU A 179 2.51 0.67 8.12
N GLU A 180 2.87 1.07 9.33
CA GLU A 180 2.81 2.46 9.77
C GLU A 180 4.24 3.02 9.77
N ALA A 181 4.50 3.99 8.91
CA ALA A 181 5.77 4.66 8.78
C ALA A 181 5.84 5.86 9.73
N PHE A 182 6.83 5.85 10.61
CA PHE A 182 7.21 6.99 11.42
C PHE A 182 8.46 7.63 10.82
N GLN A 183 8.39 8.93 10.51
CA GLN A 183 9.58 9.72 10.28
C GLN A 183 9.95 10.36 11.61
N GLU A 184 11.10 9.97 12.17
CA GLU A 184 11.71 10.77 13.23
C GLU A 184 12.04 12.13 12.61
N THR A 185 11.39 13.18 13.10
CA THR A 185 11.66 14.55 12.68
C THR A 185 13.16 14.83 12.83
N GLU A 186 13.80 15.22 11.72
CA GLU A 186 15.24 15.57 11.55
C GLU A 186 16.19 14.51 10.98
N THR A 187 15.77 13.66 10.04
CA THR A 187 16.76 13.16 9.07
C THR A 187 17.01 14.25 8.02
N GLN A 188 18.15 14.95 8.15
CA GLN A 188 18.72 15.75 7.07
C GLN A 188 18.57 14.99 5.76
N ARG A 189 17.78 15.53 4.83
CA ARG A 189 17.86 15.15 3.42
C ARG A 189 19.27 15.51 2.98
N SER A 190 20.21 14.59 3.10
CA SER A 190 21.55 14.76 2.57
C SER A 190 21.38 14.98 1.06
N PRO A 191 21.79 16.15 0.53
CA PRO A 191 21.82 16.33 -0.91
C PRO A 191 22.96 15.45 -1.40
N ARG A 192 22.65 14.37 -2.14
CA ARG A 192 23.73 13.66 -2.84
C ARG A 192 23.98 14.36 -4.18
N PRO A 193 25.25 14.71 -4.48
CA PRO A 193 25.67 15.11 -5.82
C PRO A 193 25.66 13.94 -6.81
#